data_AF-A0A415H816-F1
#
_entry.id   AF-A0A415H816-F1
#
_cell.length_a   1.000
_cell.length_b   1.000
_cell.length_c   1.000
_cell.angle_alpha   90.00
_cell.angle_beta   90.00
_cell.angle_gamma   90.00
#
_symmetry.space_group_name_H-M   'P 1'
#
loop_
_entity.id
_entity.type
_entity.pdbx_description
1 polymer ?
#
loop_
_entity_poly.entity_id
_entity_poly.type
_entity_poly.pdbx_seq_one_letter_code
_entity_poly.pdbx_strand_id
1 'polypeptide(L)'
;MTDFQAKQIRELRLRGAGYKSIASAVGLSRDTVRNYCKSHGLDGYASALVLNVKEQMESGTACLCCGKELIQPSTGRKRKFCSDKCRREWWSAHPEAIKRKESAYYEATCAYCGKTFRSYGNKNRRYCSHECYVRDRFWRKEEGREPYFGPADRKEVQA
;
A
#
# COMPACT_ATOMS: atom_id res chain seq x y z
N MET A 1 -25.25 10.35 -1.83
CA MET A 1 -24.21 9.37 -2.26
C MET A 1 -23.01 9.56 -1.36
N THR A 2 -22.62 8.52 -0.63
CA THR A 2 -21.48 8.57 0.31
C THR A 2 -20.17 8.22 -0.41
N ASP A 3 -19.02 8.51 0.23
CA ASP A 3 -17.70 8.12 -0.29
C ASP A 3 -17.57 6.61 -0.47
N PHE A 4 -18.19 5.83 0.42
CA PHE A 4 -18.25 4.38 0.32
C PHE A 4 -19.03 3.95 -0.93
N GLN A 5 -20.22 4.50 -1.15
CA GLN A 5 -21.02 4.22 -2.35
C GLN A 5 -20.30 4.65 -3.63
N ALA A 6 -19.65 5.82 -3.63
CA ALA A 6 -18.86 6.28 -4.77
C ALA A 6 -17.70 5.33 -5.10
N LYS A 7 -16.99 4.83 -4.07
CA LYS A 7 -15.93 3.81 -4.23
C LYS A 7 -16.50 2.52 -4.83
N GLN A 8 -17.63 2.04 -4.32
CA GLN A 8 -18.29 0.82 -4.80
C GLN A 8 -18.77 0.95 -6.25
N ILE A 9 -19.38 2.08 -6.63
CA ILE A 9 -19.79 2.32 -8.01
C ILE A 9 -18.58 2.22 -8.96
N ARG A 10 -17.48 2.90 -8.62
CA ARG A 10 -16.26 2.87 -9.45
C ARG A 10 -15.67 1.47 -9.55
N GLU A 11 -15.52 0.76 -8.44
CA GLU A 11 -14.98 -0.61 -8.42
C GLU A 11 -15.82 -1.55 -9.29
N LEU A 12 -17.14 -1.51 -9.15
CA LEU A 12 -18.05 -2.34 -9.94
C LEU A 12 -18.04 -1.95 -11.43
N ARG A 13 -17.96 -0.65 -11.76
CA ARG A 13 -17.79 -0.21 -13.16
C ARG A 13 -16.53 -0.75 -13.79
N LEU A 14 -15.41 -0.72 -13.06
CA LEU A 14 -14.12 -1.25 -13.54
C LEU A 14 -14.06 -2.78 -13.61
N ARG A 15 -15.04 -3.47 -13.02
CA ARG A 15 -15.28 -4.91 -13.22
C ARG A 15 -16.28 -5.20 -14.35
N GLY A 16 -16.74 -4.19 -15.07
CA GLY A 16 -17.66 -4.34 -16.19
C GLY A 16 -19.15 -4.38 -15.81
N ALA A 17 -19.51 -4.02 -14.57
CA ALA A 17 -20.92 -3.97 -14.19
C ALA A 17 -21.65 -2.78 -14.85
N GLY A 18 -22.90 -3.01 -15.25
CA GLY A 18 -23.80 -1.99 -15.79
C GLY A 18 -24.50 -1.19 -14.69
N TYR A 19 -25.03 0.00 -15.03
CA TYR A 19 -25.63 0.91 -14.04
C TYR A 19 -26.76 0.29 -13.22
N LYS A 20 -27.61 -0.54 -13.83
CA LYS A 20 -28.73 -1.20 -13.14
C LYS A 20 -28.25 -2.18 -12.06
N SER A 21 -27.26 -3.02 -12.39
CA SER A 21 -26.68 -3.97 -11.44
C SER A 21 -25.99 -3.26 -10.28
N ILE A 22 -25.24 -2.20 -10.58
CA ILE A 22 -24.57 -1.38 -9.56
C ILE A 22 -25.59 -0.72 -8.65
N ALA A 23 -26.63 -0.10 -9.21
CA ALA A 23 -27.69 0.57 -8.47
C ALA A 23 -28.35 -0.36 -7.43
N SER A 24 -28.67 -1.58 -7.83
CA SER A 24 -29.18 -2.62 -6.92
C SER A 24 -28.18 -2.96 -5.82
N ALA A 25 -26.89 -3.10 -6.14
CA ALA A 25 -25.87 -3.47 -5.17
C ALA A 25 -25.55 -2.37 -4.14
N VAL A 26 -25.57 -1.09 -4.53
CA VAL A 26 -25.21 0.03 -3.64
C VAL A 26 -26.42 0.71 -2.98
N GLY A 27 -27.64 0.27 -3.31
CA GLY A 27 -28.89 0.83 -2.79
C GLY A 27 -29.16 2.26 -3.28
N LEU A 28 -28.87 2.55 -4.54
CA LEU A 28 -29.10 3.87 -5.16
C LEU A 28 -29.98 3.74 -6.41
N SER A 29 -30.54 4.86 -6.87
CA SER A 29 -31.24 4.87 -8.16
C SER A 29 -30.26 4.66 -9.32
N ARG A 30 -30.74 4.04 -10.40
CA ARG A 30 -29.96 3.89 -11.66
C ARG A 30 -29.42 5.23 -12.15
N ASP A 31 -30.23 6.29 -12.07
CA ASP A 31 -29.85 7.61 -12.57
C ASP A 31 -28.82 8.29 -11.68
N THR A 32 -28.87 8.09 -10.36
CA THR A 32 -27.79 8.52 -9.46
C THR A 32 -26.46 7.88 -9.85
N VAL A 33 -26.44 6.56 -10.11
CA VAL A 33 -25.24 5.84 -10.56
C VAL A 33 -24.78 6.34 -11.93
N ARG A 34 -25.70 6.51 -12.89
CA ARG A 34 -25.38 7.02 -14.24
C ARG A 34 -24.78 8.41 -14.19
N ASN A 35 -25.37 9.32 -13.42
CA ASN A 35 -24.91 10.71 -13.29
C ASN A 35 -23.53 10.77 -12.61
N TYR A 36 -23.30 9.94 -11.59
CA TYR A 36 -21.96 9.77 -11.03
C TYR A 36 -20.96 9.30 -12.08
N CYS A 37 -21.29 8.24 -12.82
CA CYS A 37 -20.39 7.69 -13.84
C CYS A 37 -20.04 8.73 -14.91
N LYS A 38 -21.04 9.48 -15.41
CA LYS A 38 -20.84 10.55 -16.39
C LYS A 38 -19.90 11.66 -15.89
N SER A 39 -20.10 12.15 -14.68
CA SER A 39 -19.25 13.22 -14.12
C SER A 39 -17.84 12.76 -13.75
N HIS A 40 -17.56 11.46 -13.80
CA HIS A 40 -16.31 10.85 -13.37
C HIS A 40 -15.60 10.05 -14.47
N GLY A 41 -16.02 10.21 -15.74
CA GLY A 41 -15.41 9.54 -16.89
C GLY A 41 -15.57 8.02 -16.88
N LEU A 42 -16.65 7.51 -16.28
CA LEU A 42 -16.99 6.08 -16.19
C LEU A 42 -18.24 5.76 -17.01
N ASP A 43 -18.62 6.61 -17.95
CA ASP A 43 -19.79 6.43 -18.78
C ASP A 43 -19.56 5.43 -19.92
N GLY A 44 -20.48 5.36 -20.88
CA GLY A 44 -20.43 4.39 -21.98
C GLY A 44 -20.67 2.93 -21.58
N TYR A 45 -20.40 2.04 -22.54
CA TYR A 45 -20.55 0.59 -22.36
C TYR A 45 -19.50 0.05 -21.40
N ALA A 46 -19.93 -0.82 -20.49
CA ALA A 46 -19.07 -1.32 -19.42
C ALA A 46 -17.85 -2.09 -19.96
N SER A 47 -18.02 -2.91 -20.99
CA SER A 47 -16.95 -3.67 -21.63
C SER A 47 -15.88 -2.77 -22.24
N ALA A 48 -16.30 -1.76 -23.01
CA ALA A 48 -15.39 -0.77 -23.61
C ALA A 48 -14.65 0.04 -22.54
N LEU A 49 -15.36 0.48 -21.49
CA LEU A 49 -14.74 1.21 -20.37
C LEU A 49 -13.62 0.39 -19.71
N VAL A 50 -13.85 -0.90 -19.45
CA VAL A 50 -12.86 -1.76 -18.80
C VAL A 50 -11.60 -1.89 -19.65
N LEU A 51 -11.74 -2.12 -20.96
CA LEU A 51 -10.60 -2.19 -21.88
C LEU A 51 -9.83 -0.86 -21.92
N ASN A 52 -10.54 0.26 -22.11
CA ASN A 52 -9.93 1.59 -22.18
C ASN A 52 -9.17 1.93 -20.89
N VAL A 53 -9.77 1.69 -19.72
CA VAL A 53 -9.10 1.98 -18.44
C VAL A 53 -7.90 1.06 -18.22
N LYS A 54 -7.98 -0.21 -18.65
CA LYS A 54 -6.85 -1.13 -18.58
C LYS A 54 -5.67 -0.64 -19.42
N GLU A 55 -5.91 -0.22 -20.66
CA GLU A 55 -4.88 0.37 -21.53
C GLU A 55 -4.31 1.68 -20.94
N GLN A 56 -5.14 2.50 -20.31
CA GLN A 56 -4.68 3.71 -19.62
C GLN A 56 -3.81 3.39 -18.39
N MET A 57 -4.14 2.34 -17.63
CA MET A 57 -3.31 1.88 -16.52
C MET A 57 -1.96 1.36 -17.01
N GLU A 58 -1.95 0.60 -18.09
CA GLU A 58 -0.73 0.04 -18.69
C GLU A 58 0.17 1.13 -19.30
N SER A 59 -0.41 2.13 -19.95
CA SER A 59 0.30 3.32 -20.45
C SER A 59 0.73 4.30 -19.33
N GLY A 60 0.26 4.08 -18.10
CA GLY A 60 0.58 4.92 -16.94
C GLY A 60 -0.15 6.26 -16.92
N THR A 61 -1.23 6.41 -17.70
CA THR A 61 -2.09 7.59 -17.69
C THR A 61 -3.24 7.47 -16.68
N ALA A 62 -3.52 6.27 -16.17
CA ALA A 62 -4.48 6.03 -15.10
C ALA A 62 -3.86 5.38 -13.84
N CYS A 63 -4.51 5.60 -12.70
CA CYS A 63 -4.13 5.06 -11.41
C CYS A 63 -4.28 3.53 -11.41
N LEU A 64 -3.20 2.80 -11.10
CA LEU A 64 -3.21 1.33 -11.05
C LEU A 64 -4.21 0.75 -10.04
N CYS A 65 -4.63 1.54 -9.05
CA CYS A 65 -5.57 1.09 -8.02
C CYS A 65 -7.04 1.31 -8.38
N CYS A 66 -7.38 2.46 -8.97
CA CYS A 66 -8.78 2.90 -9.09
C CYS A 66 -9.15 3.43 -10.47
N GLY A 67 -8.24 3.38 -11.44
CA GLY A 67 -8.49 3.80 -12.82
C GLY A 67 -8.78 5.28 -13.01
N LYS A 68 -8.63 6.11 -11.97
CA LYS A 68 -8.72 7.57 -12.12
C LYS A 68 -7.51 8.06 -12.90
N GLU A 69 -7.73 8.98 -13.84
CA GLU A 69 -6.69 9.65 -14.60
C GLU A 69 -5.61 10.26 -13.70
N LEU A 70 -4.36 10.17 -14.16
CA LEU A 70 -3.19 10.70 -13.48
C LEU A 70 -2.64 11.91 -14.22
N ILE A 71 -2.54 13.02 -13.49
CA ILE A 71 -1.71 14.15 -13.92
C ILE A 71 -0.27 13.79 -13.61
N GLN A 72 0.51 13.51 -14.66
CA GLN A 72 1.94 13.21 -14.53
C GLN A 72 2.74 14.51 -14.29
N PRO A 73 3.75 14.49 -13.41
CA PRO A 73 4.63 15.63 -13.26
C PRO A 73 5.43 15.85 -14.56
N SER A 74 5.72 17.12 -14.89
CA SER A 74 6.51 17.48 -16.08
C SER A 74 7.94 16.95 -16.01
N THR A 75 8.46 16.74 -14.80
CA THR A 75 9.82 16.22 -14.55
C THR A 75 9.81 15.15 -13.46
N GLY A 76 10.85 14.32 -13.44
CA GLY A 76 11.06 13.31 -12.40
C GLY A 76 10.27 12.00 -12.59
N ARG A 77 10.04 11.28 -11.49
CA ARG A 77 9.45 9.95 -11.53
C ARG A 77 7.95 10.02 -11.78
N LYS A 78 7.49 9.31 -12.82
CA LYS A 78 6.06 9.15 -13.14
C LYS A 78 5.27 8.60 -11.94
N ARG A 79 4.10 9.17 -11.71
CA ARG A 79 3.13 8.70 -10.73
C ARG A 79 2.49 7.40 -11.22
N LYS A 80 2.25 6.49 -10.28
CA LYS A 80 1.46 5.26 -10.48
C LYS A 80 0.09 5.30 -9.81
N PHE A 81 -0.09 6.23 -8.87
CA PHE A 81 -1.26 6.31 -8.01
C PHE A 81 -1.71 7.76 -7.85
N CYS A 82 -3.03 7.95 -7.81
CA CYS A 82 -3.64 9.27 -7.63
C CYS A 82 -3.54 9.77 -6.18
N SER A 83 -3.31 8.87 -5.22
CA SER A 83 -3.20 9.18 -3.78
C SER A 83 -2.37 8.16 -3.01
N ASP A 84 -1.93 8.53 -1.81
CA ASP A 84 -1.29 7.65 -0.85
C ASP A 84 -2.19 6.47 -0.43
N LYS A 85 -3.49 6.71 -0.32
CA LYS A 85 -4.49 5.67 -0.03
C LYS A 85 -4.49 4.61 -1.12
N CYS A 86 -4.61 5.01 -2.39
CA CYS A 86 -4.56 4.10 -3.53
C CYS A 86 -3.22 3.35 -3.62
N ARG A 87 -2.10 4.01 -3.30
CA ARG A 87 -0.80 3.35 -3.23
C ARG A 87 -0.82 2.21 -2.22
N ARG A 88 -1.26 2.47 -0.98
CA ARG A 88 -1.27 1.46 0.09
C ARG A 88 -2.24 0.31 -0.21
N GLU A 89 -3.45 0.62 -0.66
CA GLU A 89 -4.47 -0.38 -1.03
C GLU A 89 -3.94 -1.32 -2.13
N TRP A 90 -3.33 -0.76 -3.19
CA TRP A 90 -2.81 -1.57 -4.29
C TRP A 90 -1.66 -2.49 -3.87
N TRP A 91 -0.67 -1.97 -3.12
CA TRP A 91 0.46 -2.80 -2.66
C TRP A 91 0.06 -3.84 -1.62
N SER A 92 -1.00 -3.59 -0.84
CA SER A 92 -1.54 -4.60 0.07
C SER A 92 -2.28 -5.71 -0.67
N ALA A 93 -2.95 -5.38 -1.78
CA ALA A 93 -3.68 -6.34 -2.60
C ALA A 93 -2.78 -7.10 -3.59
N HIS A 94 -1.61 -6.55 -3.92
CA HIS A 94 -0.66 -7.14 -4.89
C HIS A 94 0.73 -7.36 -4.26
N PRO A 95 0.85 -8.19 -3.20
CA PRO A 95 2.14 -8.50 -2.61
C PRO A 95 3.11 -9.17 -3.61
N GLU A 96 2.60 -9.89 -4.62
CA GLU A 96 3.35 -10.51 -5.70
C GLU A 96 4.04 -9.50 -6.64
N ALA A 97 3.50 -8.28 -6.72
CA ALA A 97 4.14 -7.21 -7.48
C ALA A 97 5.39 -6.64 -6.76
N ILE A 98 5.58 -6.97 -5.48
CA ILE A 98 6.74 -6.51 -4.70
C ILE A 98 7.95 -7.37 -5.05
N LYS A 99 8.76 -6.88 -6.00
CA LYS A 99 10.04 -7.49 -6.37
C LYS A 99 11.10 -7.23 -5.29
N ARG A 100 11.17 -8.11 -4.29
CA ARG A 100 12.24 -8.10 -3.28
C ARG A 100 13.51 -8.70 -3.86
N LYS A 101 14.66 -8.02 -3.65
CA LYS A 101 15.97 -8.55 -4.03
C LYS A 101 16.49 -9.45 -2.92
N GLU A 102 16.95 -10.65 -3.28
CA GLU A 102 17.53 -11.58 -2.30
C GLU A 102 18.76 -10.98 -1.61
N SER A 103 19.59 -10.28 -2.38
CA SER A 103 20.78 -9.56 -1.90
C SER A 103 20.50 -8.40 -0.95
N ALA A 104 19.23 -7.99 -0.79
CA ALA A 104 18.83 -6.97 0.17
C ALA A 104 18.38 -7.57 1.52
N TYR A 105 18.41 -8.88 1.69
CA TYR A 105 18.23 -9.50 3.00
C TYR A 105 19.57 -9.61 3.72
N TYR A 106 19.57 -9.20 4.97
CA TYR A 106 20.69 -9.31 5.88
C TYR A 106 20.31 -10.24 7.03
N GLU A 107 21.18 -11.20 7.33
CA GLU A 107 21.05 -12.00 8.55
C GLU A 107 21.62 -11.22 9.74
N ALA A 108 20.89 -11.24 10.84
CA ALA A 108 21.29 -10.58 12.08
C ALA A 108 20.83 -11.39 13.29
N THR A 109 21.52 -11.22 14.41
CA THR A 109 21.15 -11.83 15.68
C THR A 109 20.42 -10.81 16.54
N CYS A 110 19.26 -11.18 17.07
CA CYS A 110 18.45 -10.30 17.91
C CYS A 110 19.18 -10.00 19.22
N ALA A 111 19.40 -8.71 19.51
CA ALA A 111 20.08 -8.28 20.74
C ALA A 111 19.32 -8.63 22.03
N TYR A 112 18.02 -8.94 21.94
CA TYR A 112 17.18 -9.27 23.08
C TYR A 112 17.05 -10.78 23.33
N CYS A 113 16.61 -11.53 22.31
CA CYS A 113 16.29 -12.96 22.46
C CYS A 113 17.37 -13.89 21.88
N GLY A 114 18.44 -13.35 21.28
CA GLY A 114 19.52 -14.14 20.70
C GLY A 114 19.17 -14.92 19.42
N LYS A 115 17.91 -14.89 18.96
CA LYS A 115 17.49 -15.60 17.74
C LYS A 115 18.04 -14.90 16.49
N THR A 116 18.48 -15.70 15.51
CA THR A 116 18.81 -15.21 14.18
C THR A 116 17.53 -14.83 13.43
N PHE A 117 17.60 -13.77 12.63
CA PHE A 117 16.49 -13.31 11.80
C PHE A 117 16.99 -12.63 10.53
N ARG A 118 16.11 -12.57 9.52
CA ARG A 118 16.39 -11.91 8.24
C ARG A 118 15.75 -10.53 8.21
N SER A 119 16.51 -9.52 7.79
CA SER A 119 16.09 -8.13 7.70
C SER A 119 16.18 -7.65 6.25
N TYR A 120 15.05 -7.24 5.68
CA TYR A 120 15.02 -6.68 4.33
C TYR A 120 15.38 -5.19 4.32
N GLY A 121 16.41 -4.81 3.55
CA GLY A 121 16.81 -3.43 3.30
C GLY A 121 17.44 -2.70 4.50
N ASN A 122 17.51 -3.32 5.67
CA ASN A 122 18.11 -2.75 6.86
C ASN A 122 19.17 -3.69 7.45
N LYS A 123 20.43 -3.45 7.09
CA LYS A 123 21.60 -4.17 7.60
C LYS A 123 21.86 -3.96 9.09
N ASN A 124 21.34 -2.88 9.68
CA ASN A 124 21.60 -2.49 11.07
C ASN A 124 20.41 -2.81 11.99
N ARG A 125 19.47 -3.66 11.55
CA ARG A 125 18.32 -4.03 12.38
C ARG A 125 18.79 -4.85 13.58
N ARG A 126 18.42 -4.41 14.78
CA ARG A 126 18.87 -5.02 16.05
C ARG A 126 17.91 -6.04 16.65
N TYR A 127 16.64 -5.95 16.31
CA TYR A 127 15.58 -6.76 16.91
C TYR A 127 14.79 -7.49 15.85
N CYS A 128 14.48 -8.76 16.11
CA CYS A 128 13.64 -9.54 15.22
C CYS A 128 12.20 -8.98 15.19
N SER A 129 11.67 -8.51 16.33
CA SER A 129 10.31 -7.97 16.46
C SER A 129 10.27 -6.64 17.23
N HIS A 130 9.13 -5.93 17.11
CA HIS A 130 8.85 -4.75 17.94
C HIS A 130 8.79 -5.09 19.42
N GLU A 131 8.25 -6.25 19.79
CA GLU A 131 8.22 -6.73 21.16
C GLU A 131 9.63 -6.88 21.75
N CYS A 132 10.57 -7.47 21.01
CA CYS A 132 11.97 -7.56 21.44
C CYS A 132 12.60 -6.18 21.64
N TYR A 133 12.27 -5.20 20.78
CA TYR A 133 12.71 -3.81 20.97
C TYR A 133 12.17 -3.22 22.28
N VAL A 134 10.87 -3.38 22.53
CA VAL A 134 10.19 -2.84 23.71
C VAL A 134 10.76 -3.47 24.99
N ARG A 135 10.87 -4.80 25.05
CA ARG A 135 11.41 -5.51 26.22
C ARG A 135 12.86 -5.15 26.48
N ASP A 136 13.69 -5.11 25.44
CA ASP A 136 15.09 -4.74 25.56
C ASP A 136 15.30 -3.30 26.01
N ARG A 137 14.41 -2.38 25.65
CA ARG A 137 14.57 -0.96 25.98
C ARG A 137 14.00 -0.58 27.33
N PHE A 138 12.87 -1.17 27.73
CA PHE A 138 12.09 -0.70 28.88
C PHE A 138 11.97 -1.71 30.02
N TRP A 139 12.17 -3.02 29.77
CA TRP A 139 11.97 -4.09 30.77
C TRP A 139 13.27 -4.74 31.27
N ARG A 140 14.45 -4.31 30.82
CA ARG A 140 15.74 -4.90 31.24
C ARG A 140 15.93 -4.99 32.75
N LYS A 141 15.54 -3.94 33.49
CA LYS A 141 15.68 -3.89 34.96
C LYS A 141 14.80 -4.94 35.65
N GLU A 142 13.56 -5.10 35.19
CA GLU A 142 12.62 -6.09 35.74
C GLU A 142 13.05 -7.52 35.40
N GLU A 143 13.73 -7.71 34.27
CA GLU A 143 14.27 -8.99 33.83
C GLU A 143 15.69 -9.30 34.36
N GLY A 144 16.23 -8.48 35.28
CA GLY A 144 17.55 -8.68 35.86
C GLY A 144 18.71 -8.55 34.88
N ARG A 145 18.53 -7.82 33.77
CA ARG A 145 19.55 -7.61 32.73
C ARG A 145 20.27 -6.27 32.92
N GLU A 146 21.51 -6.19 32.44
CA GLU A 146 22.28 -4.95 32.41
C GLU A 146 21.56 -3.81 31.66
N PRO A 147 21.82 -2.54 32.00
CA PRO A 147 21.20 -1.39 31.36
C PRO A 147 21.27 -1.39 29.83
N TYR A 148 20.28 -0.75 29.20
CA TYR A 148 20.26 -0.60 27.76
C TYR A 148 21.34 0.39 27.29
N PHE A 149 22.30 -0.08 26.49
CA PHE A 149 23.19 0.78 25.73
C PHE A 149 22.60 1.05 24.35
N GLY A 150 22.43 2.32 23.99
CA GLY A 150 21.95 2.78 22.70
C GLY A 150 22.99 2.63 21.59
N PRO A 151 22.65 2.95 20.33
CA PRO A 151 23.64 3.05 19.25
C PRO A 151 24.65 4.19 19.44
N ALA A 152 24.26 5.27 20.14
CA ALA A 152 25.15 6.40 20.43
C ALA A 152 26.24 6.01 21.44
N ASP A 153 25.84 5.34 22.53
CA ASP A 153 26.71 4.96 23.64
C ASP A 153 27.73 3.86 23.29
N ARG A 154 27.59 3.21 22.12
CA ARG A 154 28.47 2.13 21.67
C ARG A 154 29.73 2.60 20.94
N LYS A 155 29.76 3.85 20.44
CA LYS A 155 30.94 4.39 19.76
C LYS A 155 32.09 4.69 20.73
N GLU A 156 31.80 4.89 22.00
CA GLU A 156 32.79 5.22 23.03
C GLU A 156 33.48 3.98 23.63
N VAL A 157 32.90 2.78 23.47
CA VAL A 157 33.44 1.53 24.04
C VAL A 157 34.41 0.80 23.07
N GLN A 158 34.53 1.29 21.83
CA GLN A 158 35.39 0.70 20.79
C GLN A 158 36.56 1.62 20.38
N ALA A 159 36.83 2.69 21.14
CA ALA A 159 37.97 3.59 20.96
C ALA A 159 39.11 3.24 21.93
#